data_AF-A0AAD5A0L0-F1
#
_entry.id   AF-A0AAD5A0L0-F1
#
_cell.length_a   1.000
_cell.length_b   1.000
_cell.length_c   1.000
_cell.angle_alpha   90.00
_cell.angle_beta   90.00
_cell.angle_gamma   90.00
#
_symmetry.space_group_name_H-M   'P 1'
#
loop_
_entity.id
_entity.type
_entity.pdbx_description
1 polymer ?
#
loop_
_entity_poly.entity_id
_entity_poly.type
_entity_poly.pdbx_seq_one_letter_code
_entity_poly.pdbx_strand_id
1 'polypeptide(L)'
;GSCVLTIQLSDDELCEREEAEFFLLLTGSTRRHVSSTLRISHDTLQLVCPAHDRCESVVVTLCSLDPDGLVRNLSSEQMCFVQDLALDMAQFLVSAVGQAEGTEDALLLNECHIPLQECEKMDQSLALAFKHLTLPPDWSLLGDNNEPTPRETLLHFAARRGLQRVASFLLQQPGARHALELPNRDGVTPVTLAQSCGHNALLELLT
;
A
#
# COMPACT_ATOMS: atom_id res chain seq x y z
N GLY A 1 -4.23 -1.30 5.78
CA GLY A 1 -4.99 -2.27 4.97
C GLY A 1 -5.37 -3.45 5.84
N SER A 2 -6.62 -3.89 5.78
CA SER A 2 -7.05 -5.10 6.50
C SER A 2 -6.68 -6.31 5.64
N CYS A 3 -5.56 -6.97 5.96
CA CYS A 3 -5.19 -8.21 5.30
C CYS A 3 -6.16 -9.31 5.77
N VAL A 4 -6.76 -10.06 4.84
CA VAL A 4 -7.66 -11.17 5.15
C VAL A 4 -6.95 -12.47 4.81
N LEU A 5 -6.79 -13.34 5.81
CA LEU A 5 -6.33 -14.70 5.60
C LEU A 5 -7.53 -15.57 5.28
N THR A 6 -7.44 -16.33 4.20
CA THR A 6 -8.43 -17.35 3.82
C THR A 6 -7.80 -18.71 4.02
N ILE A 7 -8.48 -19.57 4.76
CA ILE A 7 -8.03 -20.91 5.12
C ILE A 7 -8.97 -21.90 4.47
N GLN A 8 -8.41 -22.85 3.76
CA GLN A 8 -9.15 -23.95 3.16
C GLN A 8 -8.94 -25.20 4.01
N LEU A 9 -10.04 -25.73 4.55
CA LEU A 9 -10.04 -26.95 5.33
C LEU A 9 -9.99 -28.16 4.41
N SER A 10 -9.20 -29.16 4.82
CA SER A 10 -9.17 -30.49 4.22
C SER A 10 -10.32 -31.36 4.74
N ASP A 11 -10.62 -32.47 4.04
CA ASP A 11 -11.65 -33.42 4.45
C ASP A 11 -11.41 -34.00 5.86
N ASP A 12 -10.14 -34.16 6.24
CA ASP A 12 -9.74 -34.63 7.57
C ASP A 12 -10.11 -33.61 8.66
N GLU A 13 -9.89 -32.31 8.40
CA GLU A 13 -10.22 -31.22 9.32
C GLU A 13 -11.73 -30.96 9.40
N LEU A 14 -12.46 -31.22 8.31
CA LEU A 14 -13.93 -31.15 8.27
C LEU A 14 -14.61 -32.27 9.04
N CYS A 15 -13.99 -33.45 9.09
CA CYS A 15 -14.47 -34.58 9.86
C CYS A 15 -14.41 -34.34 11.39
N GLU A 16 -13.61 -33.37 11.85
CA GLU A 16 -13.46 -33.04 13.28
C GLU A 16 -14.65 -32.28 13.92
N ARG A 17 -15.87 -32.49 13.40
CA ARG A 17 -17.21 -32.10 13.92
C ARG A 17 -17.76 -30.76 13.41
N GLU A 18 -19.03 -30.79 13.02
CA GLU A 18 -19.79 -29.63 12.52
C GLU A 18 -19.95 -28.48 13.54
N GLU A 19 -19.77 -28.76 14.84
CA GLU A 19 -19.96 -27.80 15.95
C GLU A 19 -18.65 -27.27 16.57
N ALA A 20 -17.48 -27.63 16.02
CA ALA A 20 -16.20 -27.17 16.58
C ALA A 20 -15.94 -25.69 16.25
N GLU A 21 -15.45 -24.92 17.23
CA GLU A 21 -14.99 -23.56 17.01
C GLU A 21 -13.53 -23.55 16.55
N PHE A 22 -13.24 -22.89 15.43
CA PHE A 22 -11.90 -22.80 14.87
C PHE A 22 -11.24 -21.45 15.18
N PHE A 23 -9.96 -21.51 15.54
CA PHE A 23 -9.11 -20.36 15.84
C PHE A 23 -7.78 -20.50 15.10
N LEU A 24 -7.14 -19.37 14.78
CA LEU A 24 -5.74 -19.37 14.35
C LEU A 24 -4.83 -18.84 15.46
N LEU A 25 -3.76 -19.57 15.69
CA LEU A 25 -2.62 -19.14 16.48
C LEU A 25 -1.49 -18.72 15.54
N LEU A 26 -1.17 -17.42 15.54
CA LEU A 26 -0.04 -16.85 14.83
C LEU A 26 1.13 -16.71 15.79
N THR A 27 2.24 -17.39 15.51
CA THR A 27 3.46 -17.39 16.34
C THR A 27 4.62 -16.77 15.56
N GLY A 28 5.00 -15.55 15.96
CA GLY A 28 6.23 -14.88 15.51
C GLY A 28 7.36 -15.00 16.54
N SER A 29 8.49 -14.34 16.25
CA SER A 29 9.70 -14.35 17.10
C SER A 29 9.47 -13.70 18.46
N THR A 30 8.64 -12.65 18.52
CA THR A 30 8.40 -11.88 19.76
C THR A 30 6.96 -11.84 20.22
N ARG A 31 6.01 -12.20 19.36
CA ARG A 31 4.58 -12.12 19.67
C ARG A 31 3.87 -13.40 19.25
N ARG A 32 2.85 -13.75 20.03
CA ARG A 32 1.87 -14.77 19.69
C ARG A 32 0.50 -14.12 19.72
N HIS A 33 -0.32 -14.42 18.72
CA HIS A 33 -1.65 -13.87 18.60
C HIS A 33 -2.65 -14.98 18.31
N VAL A 34 -3.80 -14.95 18.99
CA VAL A 34 -4.90 -15.89 18.75
C VAL A 34 -6.08 -15.10 18.21
N SER A 35 -6.64 -15.52 17.10
CA SER A 35 -7.82 -14.91 16.48
C SER A 35 -8.90 -15.96 16.24
N SER A 36 -10.16 -15.60 16.50
CA SER A 36 -11.29 -16.37 16.03
C SER A 36 -11.39 -16.30 14.51
N THR A 37 -11.92 -17.37 13.93
CA THR A 37 -12.19 -17.43 12.49
C THR A 37 -13.68 -17.20 12.22
N LEU A 38 -13.98 -16.71 11.02
CA LEU A 38 -15.32 -16.61 10.47
C LEU A 38 -15.47 -17.67 9.39
N ARG A 39 -16.42 -18.59 9.56
CA ARG A 39 -16.74 -19.59 8.53
C ARG A 39 -17.61 -18.96 7.44
N ILE A 40 -17.09 -18.94 6.21
CA ILE A 40 -17.78 -18.34 5.04
C ILE A 40 -18.45 -19.41 4.18
N SER A 41 -17.90 -20.62 4.14
CA SER A 41 -18.47 -21.79 3.46
C SER A 41 -18.26 -23.06 4.31
N HIS A 42 -18.67 -24.22 3.79
CA HIS A 42 -18.43 -25.50 4.44
C HIS A 42 -16.94 -25.78 4.71
N ASP A 43 -16.04 -25.31 3.87
CA ASP A 43 -14.61 -25.64 3.87
C ASP A 43 -13.70 -24.41 3.94
N THR A 44 -14.27 -23.21 3.97
CA THR A 44 -13.51 -21.96 3.96
C THR A 44 -13.73 -21.16 5.23
N LEU A 45 -12.64 -20.85 5.91
CA LEU A 45 -12.57 -19.93 7.03
C LEU A 45 -11.87 -18.63 6.61
N GLN A 46 -12.21 -17.53 7.27
CA GLN A 46 -11.55 -16.25 7.09
C GLN A 46 -11.25 -15.59 8.42
N LEU A 47 -10.17 -14.81 8.46
CA LEU A 47 -9.92 -13.86 9.54
C LEU A 47 -9.19 -12.64 9.04
N VAL A 48 -9.34 -11.54 9.78
CA VAL A 48 -8.52 -10.35 9.57
C VAL A 48 -7.20 -10.54 10.30
N CYS A 49 -6.12 -10.54 9.53
CA CYS A 49 -4.78 -10.73 10.05
C CYS A 49 -4.49 -9.63 11.08
N PRO A 50 -3.97 -9.98 12.27
CA PRO A 50 -3.63 -8.98 13.27
C PRO A 50 -2.57 -8.02 12.77
N ALA A 51 -2.58 -6.80 13.31
CA ALA A 51 -1.49 -5.86 13.10
C ALA A 51 -0.16 -6.48 13.58
N HIS A 52 0.89 -6.27 12.81
CA HIS A 52 2.19 -6.85 13.04
C HIS A 52 3.26 -5.77 12.84
N ASP A 53 4.26 -5.73 13.73
CA ASP A 53 5.16 -4.58 13.89
C ASP A 53 6.55 -4.79 13.27
N ARG A 54 6.76 -5.91 12.58
CA ARG A 54 8.06 -6.28 12.02
C ARG A 54 7.93 -7.18 10.81
N CYS A 55 9.03 -7.33 10.07
CA CYS A 55 9.12 -8.31 9.01
C CYS A 55 9.68 -9.61 9.56
N GLU A 56 8.91 -10.69 9.49
CA GLU A 56 9.35 -12.01 9.92
C GLU A 56 8.49 -13.12 9.31
N SER A 57 9.03 -14.34 9.31
CA SER A 57 8.23 -15.54 9.10
C SER A 57 7.48 -15.86 10.40
N VAL A 58 6.18 -16.05 10.31
CA VAL A 58 5.33 -16.50 11.41
C VAL A 58 4.72 -17.85 11.08
N VAL A 59 4.56 -18.68 12.10
CA VAL A 59 3.84 -19.95 11.99
C VAL A 59 2.37 -19.69 12.28
N VAL A 60 1.49 -20.09 11.37
CA VAL A 60 0.04 -20.04 11.49
C VAL A 60 -0.45 -21.44 11.76
N THR A 61 -0.97 -21.66 12.96
CA THR A 61 -1.52 -22.94 13.40
C THR A 61 -3.03 -22.86 13.45
N LEU A 62 -3.71 -23.78 12.75
CA LEU A 62 -5.14 -23.98 12.89
C LEU A 62 -5.42 -24.77 14.16
N CYS A 63 -6.29 -24.25 15.01
CA CYS A 63 -6.71 -24.88 16.23
C CYS A 63 -8.24 -25.06 16.25
N SER A 64 -8.71 -26.16 16.83
CA SER A 64 -10.12 -26.38 17.18
C SER A 64 -10.31 -26.38 18.69
N LEU A 65 -11.46 -25.90 19.15
CA LEU A 65 -11.93 -26.04 20.52
C LEU A 65 -13.06 -27.06 20.56
N ASP A 66 -12.82 -28.18 21.21
CA ASP A 66 -13.84 -29.20 21.46
C ASP A 66 -14.92 -28.68 22.44
N PRO A 67 -16.16 -29.20 22.40
CA PRO A 67 -17.20 -28.88 23.38
C PRO A 67 -16.79 -29.17 24.84
N ASP A 68 -15.86 -30.11 25.04
CA ASP A 68 -15.27 -30.46 26.33
C ASP A 68 -14.21 -29.45 26.80
N GLY A 69 -13.95 -28.40 26.02
CA GLY A 69 -13.00 -27.32 26.34
C GLY A 69 -11.54 -27.63 25.99
N LEU A 70 -11.27 -28.73 25.28
CA LEU A 70 -9.91 -29.10 24.87
C LEU A 70 -9.53 -28.41 23.56
N VAL A 71 -8.36 -27.78 23.53
CA VAL A 71 -7.80 -27.18 22.31
C VAL A 71 -6.89 -28.18 21.59
N ARG A 72 -7.12 -28.39 20.30
CA ARG A 72 -6.26 -29.22 19.44
C ARG A 72 -5.63 -28.40 18.33
N ASN A 73 -4.40 -28.73 17.97
CA ASN A 73 -3.71 -28.17 16.80
C ASN A 73 -3.91 -29.12 15.62
N LEU A 74 -4.51 -28.63 14.54
CA LEU A 74 -4.89 -29.43 13.38
C LEU A 74 -3.79 -29.43 12.33
N SER A 75 -3.38 -28.23 11.92
CA SER A 75 -2.39 -28.00 10.88
C SER A 75 -1.56 -26.76 11.19
N SER A 76 -0.40 -26.62 10.54
CA SER A 76 0.47 -25.45 10.69
C SER A 76 1.21 -25.14 9.41
N GLU A 77 1.17 -23.88 9.02
CA GLU A 77 1.81 -23.35 7.82
C GLU A 77 2.68 -22.13 8.16
N GLN A 78 3.57 -21.74 7.24
CA GLN A 78 4.37 -20.53 7.38
C GLN A 78 3.84 -19.41 6.49
N MET A 79 3.81 -18.20 7.02
CA MET A 79 3.61 -17.00 6.22
C MET A 79 4.61 -15.91 6.61
N CYS A 80 4.91 -15.00 5.69
CA CYS A 80 5.84 -13.91 5.95
C CYS A 80 5.07 -12.59 6.07
N PHE A 81 5.30 -11.87 7.17
CA PHE A 81 5.05 -10.44 7.19
C PHE A 81 6.22 -9.73 6.50
N VAL A 82 5.91 -8.91 5.51
CA VAL A 82 6.88 -8.14 4.73
C VAL A 82 6.60 -6.66 4.86
N GLN A 83 7.65 -5.85 4.72
CA GLN A 83 7.55 -4.40 4.76
C GLN A 83 6.78 -3.94 3.54
N ASP A 84 5.75 -3.12 3.75
CA ASP A 84 5.06 -2.46 2.66
C ASP A 84 5.85 -1.22 2.24
N LEU A 85 6.89 -1.45 1.43
CA LEU A 85 7.75 -0.37 0.93
C LEU A 85 6.94 0.71 0.19
N ALA A 86 5.83 0.34 -0.45
CA ALA A 86 4.98 1.31 -1.13
C ALA A 86 4.26 2.23 -0.13
N LEU A 87 3.80 1.69 1.01
CA LEU A 87 3.27 2.50 2.09
C LEU A 87 4.31 3.44 2.69
N ASP A 88 5.52 2.95 2.96
CA ASP A 88 6.60 3.78 3.49
C ASP A 88 7.00 4.88 2.50
N MET A 89 7.11 4.54 1.21
CA MET A 89 7.35 5.53 0.16
C MET A 89 6.22 6.55 0.07
N ALA A 90 4.95 6.14 0.14
CA ALA A 90 3.82 7.06 0.12
C ALA A 90 3.85 8.01 1.33
N GLN A 91 4.13 7.50 2.53
CA GLN A 91 4.28 8.33 3.74
C GLN A 91 5.41 9.35 3.58
N PHE A 92 6.57 8.90 3.10
CA PHE A 92 7.69 9.79 2.81
C PHE A 92 7.31 10.87 1.80
N LEU A 93 6.73 10.49 0.66
CA LEU A 93 6.31 11.42 -0.41
C LEU A 93 5.30 12.46 0.09
N VAL A 94 4.32 12.06 0.91
CA VAL A 94 3.35 12.98 1.51
C VAL A 94 4.02 13.95 2.49
N SER A 95 4.92 13.44 3.33
CA SER A 95 5.66 14.26 4.32
C SER A 95 6.61 15.26 3.66
N ALA A 96 7.08 14.93 2.45
CA ALA A 96 8.03 15.72 1.70
C ALA A 96 7.39 16.95 1.00
N VAL A 97 6.07 16.95 0.82
CA VAL A 97 5.35 18.06 0.19
C VAL A 97 5.49 19.33 1.02
N GLY A 98 5.90 20.43 0.38
CA GLY A 98 6.03 21.75 1.01
C GLY A 98 7.32 21.98 1.81
N GLN A 99 8.17 20.96 1.98
CA GLN A 99 9.48 21.11 2.62
C GLN A 99 10.46 21.85 1.68
N ALA A 100 11.17 22.85 2.21
CA ALA A 100 11.97 23.79 1.42
C ALA A 100 13.33 23.24 0.96
N GLU A 101 13.87 22.20 1.62
CA GLU A 101 15.24 21.72 1.38
C GLU A 101 15.30 20.18 1.35
N GLY A 102 15.88 19.62 0.28
CA GLY A 102 16.23 18.18 0.14
C GLY A 102 15.15 17.25 -0.42
N THR A 103 13.89 17.67 -0.48
CA THR A 103 12.78 16.83 -0.98
C THR A 103 12.65 16.85 -2.50
N GLU A 104 13.04 17.95 -3.15
CA GLU A 104 13.12 18.00 -4.61
C GLU A 104 14.10 16.94 -5.14
N ASP A 105 15.27 16.79 -4.52
CA ASP A 105 16.26 15.76 -4.88
C ASP A 105 15.69 14.34 -4.76
N ALA A 106 14.84 14.09 -3.75
CA ALA A 106 14.17 12.80 -3.57
C ALA A 106 13.13 12.51 -4.66
N LEU A 107 12.45 13.54 -5.19
CA LEU A 107 11.52 13.40 -6.32
C LEU A 107 12.24 13.28 -7.67
N LEU A 108 13.42 13.90 -7.77
CA LEU A 108 14.28 13.98 -8.96
C LEU A 108 15.12 12.72 -9.24
N LEU A 109 14.91 11.59 -8.55
CA LEU A 109 15.59 10.32 -8.84
C LEU A 109 15.29 9.83 -10.27
N ASN A 110 16.03 10.34 -11.24
CA ASN A 110 15.80 10.18 -12.68
C ASN A 110 16.69 9.10 -13.32
N GLU A 111 17.45 8.36 -12.52
CA GLU A 111 18.63 7.64 -13.03
C GLU A 111 18.49 6.12 -13.16
N CYS A 112 17.33 5.54 -12.85
CA CYS A 112 17.12 4.12 -13.08
C CYS A 112 16.32 3.93 -14.37
N HIS A 113 16.89 3.23 -15.35
CA HIS A 113 16.14 2.59 -16.42
C HIS A 113 15.28 1.46 -15.83
N ILE A 114 14.24 1.84 -15.07
CA ILE A 114 13.30 0.92 -14.46
C ILE A 114 12.48 0.31 -15.60
N PRO A 115 12.47 -1.03 -15.76
CA PRO A 115 11.64 -1.67 -16.77
C PRO A 115 10.18 -1.26 -16.62
N LEU A 116 9.45 -1.12 -17.73
CA LEU A 116 8.04 -0.71 -17.75
C LEU A 116 7.19 -1.51 -16.75
N GLN A 117 7.39 -2.82 -16.69
CA GLN A 117 6.67 -3.71 -15.77
C GLN A 117 6.90 -3.36 -14.29
N GLU A 118 8.11 -2.94 -13.93
CA GLU A 118 8.42 -2.53 -12.57
C GLU A 118 7.81 -1.15 -12.27
N CYS A 119 7.74 -0.25 -13.26
CA CYS A 119 6.97 1.00 -13.13
C CYS A 119 5.47 0.74 -12.95
N GLU A 120 4.89 -0.21 -13.66
CA GLU A 120 3.46 -0.58 -13.52
C GLU A 120 3.16 -1.15 -12.14
N LYS A 121 3.99 -2.07 -11.64
CA LYS A 121 3.88 -2.60 -10.27
C LYS A 121 4.03 -1.48 -9.24
N MET A 122 5.01 -0.60 -9.43
CA MET A 122 5.25 0.56 -8.56
C MET A 122 4.03 1.47 -8.54
N ASP A 123 3.47 1.82 -9.70
CA ASP A 123 2.27 2.66 -9.83
C ASP A 123 1.07 2.04 -9.11
N GLN A 124 0.85 0.73 -9.28
CA GLN A 124 -0.23 0.02 -8.61
C GLN A 124 -0.06 0.02 -7.08
N SER A 125 1.13 -0.37 -6.59
CA SER A 125 1.41 -0.46 -5.15
C SER A 125 1.38 0.91 -4.49
N LEU A 126 2.00 1.94 -5.09
CA LEU A 126 1.96 3.31 -4.57
C LEU A 126 0.54 3.89 -4.58
N ALA A 127 -0.22 3.69 -5.65
CA ALA A 127 -1.60 4.20 -5.70
C ALA A 127 -2.48 3.55 -4.63
N LEU A 128 -2.29 2.26 -4.34
CA LEU A 128 -2.98 1.58 -3.24
C LEU A 128 -2.53 2.12 -1.87
N ALA A 129 -1.22 2.33 -1.69
CA ALA A 129 -0.67 2.92 -0.47
C ALA A 129 -1.27 4.32 -0.21
N PHE A 130 -1.27 5.20 -1.22
CA PHE A 130 -1.86 6.54 -1.13
C PHE A 130 -3.35 6.52 -0.75
N LYS A 131 -4.14 5.61 -1.33
CA LYS A 131 -5.57 5.45 -1.01
C LYS A 131 -5.84 5.07 0.44
N HIS A 132 -4.92 4.33 1.06
CA HIS A 132 -5.05 3.88 2.44
C HIS A 132 -4.26 4.74 3.43
N LEU A 133 -3.62 5.78 2.94
CA LEU A 133 -2.84 6.69 3.76
C LEU A 133 -3.78 7.73 4.39
N THR A 134 -3.65 7.93 5.70
CA THR A 134 -4.37 9.01 6.39
C THR A 134 -3.60 10.31 6.18
N LEU A 135 -4.08 11.14 5.25
CA LEU A 135 -3.52 12.48 5.03
C LEU A 135 -3.89 13.40 6.21
N PRO A 136 -3.01 14.35 6.58
CA PRO A 136 -3.38 15.43 7.49
C PRO A 136 -4.62 16.19 6.98
N PRO A 137 -5.49 16.71 7.86
CA PRO A 137 -6.74 17.36 7.44
C PRO A 137 -6.54 18.58 6.55
N ASP A 138 -5.44 19.32 6.73
CA ASP A 138 -5.09 20.51 5.95
C ASP A 138 -4.09 20.20 4.82
N TRP A 139 -3.88 18.92 4.51
CA TRP A 139 -2.91 18.52 3.51
C TRP A 139 -3.35 18.95 2.10
N SER A 140 -2.43 19.59 1.40
CA SER A 140 -2.55 20.03 0.02
C SER A 140 -1.35 19.55 -0.77
N LEU A 141 -1.53 19.31 -2.07
CA LEU A 141 -0.47 18.89 -2.97
C LEU A 141 0.67 19.92 -3.09
N LEU A 142 0.42 21.17 -2.71
CA LEU A 142 1.40 22.25 -2.67
C LEU A 142 1.98 22.52 -1.26
N GLY A 143 1.46 21.83 -0.24
CA GLY A 143 1.74 22.09 1.17
C GLY A 143 1.19 23.43 1.63
N ASP A 144 1.77 23.98 2.70
CA ASP A 144 1.34 25.25 3.33
C ASP A 144 1.78 26.50 2.55
N ASN A 145 2.63 26.32 1.53
CA ASN A 145 3.20 27.42 0.76
C ASN A 145 2.22 27.87 -0.34
N ASN A 146 1.38 28.85 -0.01
CA ASN A 146 0.43 29.47 -0.96
C ASN A 146 1.10 30.31 -2.06
N GLU A 147 2.40 30.60 -1.97
CA GLU A 147 3.12 31.33 -3.00
C GLU A 147 3.53 30.38 -4.15
N PRO A 148 3.17 30.70 -5.41
CA PRO A 148 3.47 29.89 -6.58
C PRO A 148 4.94 30.04 -6.98
N THR A 149 5.84 29.52 -6.14
CA THR A 149 7.27 29.44 -6.45
C THR A 149 7.56 28.17 -7.24
N PRO A 150 8.34 28.24 -8.33
CA PRO A 150 8.71 27.07 -9.11
C PRO A 150 9.39 26.00 -8.25
N ARG A 151 8.88 24.77 -8.31
CA ARG A 151 9.36 23.64 -7.50
C ARG A 151 8.92 22.30 -8.07
N GLU A 152 9.65 21.24 -7.75
CA GLU A 152 9.23 19.88 -8.08
C GLU A 152 7.99 19.50 -7.23
N THR A 153 6.97 18.89 -7.85
CA THR A 153 5.74 18.45 -7.17
C THR A 153 5.54 16.95 -7.35
N LEU A 154 4.64 16.34 -6.58
CA LEU A 154 4.31 14.92 -6.76
C LEU A 154 3.72 14.61 -8.15
N LEU A 155 3.12 15.60 -8.83
CA LEU A 155 2.68 15.44 -10.22
C LEU A 155 3.86 15.39 -11.19
N HIS A 156 4.94 16.14 -10.96
CA HIS A 156 6.18 15.97 -11.72
C HIS A 156 6.78 14.58 -11.50
N PHE A 157 6.81 14.12 -10.24
CA PHE A 157 7.26 12.76 -9.90
C PHE A 157 6.49 11.67 -10.67
N ALA A 158 5.15 11.80 -10.72
CA ALA A 158 4.30 10.88 -11.47
C ALA A 158 4.50 11.00 -12.99
N ALA A 159 4.59 12.23 -13.52
CA ALA A 159 4.82 12.52 -14.93
C ALA A 159 6.14 11.96 -15.44
N ARG A 160 7.22 12.06 -14.66
CA ARG A 160 8.56 11.54 -15.00
C ARG A 160 8.57 10.03 -15.20
N ARG A 161 7.80 9.31 -14.38
CA ARG A 161 7.80 7.84 -14.29
C ARG A 161 6.60 7.18 -14.96
N GLY A 162 5.66 7.96 -15.51
CA GLY A 162 4.45 7.43 -16.15
C GLY A 162 3.45 6.80 -15.16
N LEU A 163 3.42 7.27 -13.91
CA LEU A 163 2.60 6.69 -12.84
C LEU A 163 1.14 7.17 -12.94
N GLN A 164 0.37 6.55 -13.83
CA GLN A 164 -0.99 6.98 -14.16
C GLN A 164 -1.96 6.87 -12.99
N ARG A 165 -1.91 5.79 -12.20
CA ARG A 165 -2.82 5.59 -11.06
C ARG A 165 -2.47 6.54 -9.93
N VAL A 166 -1.18 6.76 -9.67
CA VAL A 166 -0.72 7.76 -8.71
C VAL A 166 -1.19 9.15 -9.14
N ALA A 167 -0.96 9.55 -10.41
CA ALA A 167 -1.44 10.84 -10.92
C ALA A 167 -2.96 11.01 -10.75
N SER A 168 -3.74 9.98 -11.08
CA SER A 168 -5.21 10.00 -10.90
C SER A 168 -5.62 10.23 -9.45
N PHE A 169 -4.91 9.64 -8.48
CA PHE A 169 -5.13 9.91 -7.06
C PHE A 169 -4.75 11.34 -6.70
N LEU A 170 -3.58 11.82 -7.13
CA LEU A 170 -3.08 13.17 -6.82
C LEU A 170 -3.98 14.27 -7.40
N LEU A 171 -4.56 14.05 -8.57
CA LEU A 171 -5.50 14.99 -9.22
C LEU A 171 -6.80 15.21 -8.42
N GLN A 172 -7.13 14.29 -7.51
CA GLN A 172 -8.31 14.41 -6.64
C GLN A 172 -8.01 15.19 -5.34
N GLN A 173 -6.75 15.56 -5.12
CA GLN A 173 -6.31 16.21 -3.88
C GLN A 173 -6.42 17.74 -3.94
N PRO A 174 -6.56 18.41 -2.79
CA PRO A 174 -6.48 19.87 -2.72
C PRO A 174 -5.18 20.39 -3.35
N GLY A 175 -5.26 21.50 -4.07
CA GLY A 175 -4.09 22.11 -4.74
C GLY A 175 -3.69 21.47 -6.08
N ALA A 176 -4.30 20.36 -6.50
CA ALA A 176 -3.95 19.65 -7.73
C ALA A 176 -3.95 20.52 -8.99
N ARG A 177 -4.97 21.36 -9.17
CA ARG A 177 -5.08 22.25 -10.33
C ARG A 177 -3.91 23.22 -10.44
N HIS A 178 -3.52 23.84 -9.32
CA HIS A 178 -2.37 24.75 -9.30
C HIS A 178 -1.07 23.98 -9.51
N ALA A 179 -0.94 22.77 -8.95
CA ALA A 179 0.23 21.93 -9.14
C ALA A 179 0.43 21.44 -10.59
N LEU A 180 -0.65 21.35 -11.39
CA LEU A 180 -0.56 21.07 -12.83
C LEU A 180 0.04 22.24 -13.63
N GLU A 181 -0.27 23.46 -13.22
CA GLU A 181 0.18 24.68 -13.90
C GLU A 181 1.53 25.18 -13.36
N LEU A 182 1.94 24.73 -12.18
CA LEU A 182 3.18 25.14 -11.53
C LEU A 182 4.40 24.48 -12.21
N PRO A 183 5.32 25.26 -12.79
CA PRO A 183 6.56 24.69 -13.31
C PRO A 183 7.52 24.32 -12.17
N ASN A 184 8.39 23.35 -12.41
CA ASN A 184 9.54 23.10 -11.56
C ASN A 184 10.66 24.15 -11.79
N ARG A 185 11.80 23.99 -11.11
CA ARG A 185 12.94 24.93 -11.22
C ARG A 185 13.56 25.00 -12.62
N ASP A 186 13.36 23.98 -13.43
CA ASP A 186 13.78 23.94 -14.83
C ASP A 186 12.76 24.60 -15.78
N GLY A 187 11.66 25.14 -15.25
CA GLY A 187 10.58 25.73 -16.04
C GLY A 187 9.65 24.71 -16.69
N VAL A 188 9.73 23.44 -16.30
CA VAL A 188 8.95 22.34 -16.89
C VAL A 188 7.71 22.09 -16.03
N THR A 189 6.54 21.95 -16.65
CA THR A 189 5.28 21.57 -15.98
C THR A 189 5.10 20.04 -15.99
N PRO A 190 4.23 19.46 -15.13
CA PRO A 190 3.94 18.03 -15.18
C PRO A 190 3.44 17.55 -16.55
N VAL A 191 2.61 18.35 -17.22
CA VAL A 191 2.08 18.06 -18.57
C VAL A 191 3.22 17.96 -19.59
N THR A 192 4.09 18.98 -19.64
CA THR A 192 5.22 19.00 -20.57
C THR A 192 6.24 17.90 -20.27
N LEU A 193 6.39 17.52 -19.00
CA LEU A 193 7.28 16.44 -18.59
C LEU A 193 6.75 15.09 -19.08
N ALA A 194 5.46 14.80 -18.86
CA ALA A 194 4.80 13.58 -19.35
C ALA A 194 4.92 13.45 -20.88
N GLN A 195 4.75 14.58 -21.59
CA GLN A 195 4.94 14.64 -23.04
C GLN A 195 6.40 14.34 -23.45
N SER A 196 7.39 14.95 -22.81
CA SER A 196 8.81 14.72 -23.14
C SER A 196 9.28 13.29 -22.86
N CYS A 197 8.67 12.63 -21.87
CA CYS A 197 8.96 11.25 -21.52
C CYS A 197 8.16 10.23 -22.34
N GLY A 198 7.22 10.67 -23.19
CA GLY A 198 6.42 9.80 -24.05
C GLY A 198 5.29 9.04 -23.34
N HIS A 199 4.87 9.49 -22.16
CA HIS A 199 3.82 8.83 -21.37
C HIS A 199 2.42 9.26 -21.84
N ASN A 200 2.03 8.86 -23.04
CA ASN A 200 0.79 9.33 -23.71
C ASN A 200 -0.48 9.12 -22.87
N ALA A 201 -0.64 7.95 -22.25
CA ALA A 201 -1.82 7.66 -21.42
C ALA A 201 -1.91 8.55 -20.17
N LEU A 202 -0.77 8.97 -19.63
CA LEU A 202 -0.71 9.94 -18.53
C LEU A 202 -0.93 11.36 -19.06
N LEU A 203 -0.40 11.71 -20.23
CA LEU A 203 -0.64 13.01 -20.84
C LEU A 203 -2.14 13.27 -21.07
N GLU A 204 -2.86 12.29 -21.61
CA GLU A 204 -4.33 12.35 -21.77
C GLU A 204 -5.06 12.56 -20.44
N LEU A 205 -4.51 12.07 -19.32
CA LEU A 205 -5.09 12.26 -18.00
C LEU A 205 -4.80 13.66 -17.42
N LEU A 206 -3.66 14.26 -17.77
CA LEU A 206 -3.23 15.57 -17.26
C LEU A 206 -3.73 16.77 -18.08
N THR A 207 -4.34 16.52 -19.25
CA THR A 207 -4.86 17.54 -20.19
C THR A 207 -6.38 17.59 -20.17
#